data_AF-A0A8X6FT95-F1
#
_entry.id   AF-A0A8X6FT95-F1
#
_cell.length_a   1.000
_cell.length_b   1.000
_cell.length_c   1.000
_cell.angle_alpha   90.00
_cell.angle_beta   90.00
_cell.angle_gamma   90.00
#
_symmetry.space_group_name_H-M   'P 1'
#
loop_
_entity.id
_entity.type
_entity.pdbx_description
1 polymer ?
#
loop_
_entity_poly.entity_id
_entity_poly.type
_entity_poly.pdbx_seq_one_letter_code
_entity_poly.pdbx_strand_id
1 'polypeptide(L)'
;MDDIVSGAPDIETARRLQSELRDALQSCGMVLHKWPSNSPELLNSSSSSDAEHSFSAESDLSVKTLGISWKPLQDCFVFKVSILSKLLFTKREVLSVIVKLYDPLGFLGPVLTRAKVLLQRLWQQKLDWDDVLPDQIAKEWKEFVTTIKSIETVNINKFILTGTWLRVVLQGFAD
;
A
#
# COMPACT_ATOMS: atom_id res chain seq x y z
N MET A 1 9.43 12.21 -4.01
CA MET A 1 9.06 10.79 -3.86
C MET A 1 10.40 10.11 -3.76
N ASP A 2 10.67 9.56 -2.58
CA ASP A 2 12.05 9.38 -2.13
C ASP A 2 12.40 7.88 -2.00
N ASP A 3 11.47 7.03 -2.44
CA ASP A 3 11.61 5.57 -2.47
C ASP A 3 12.05 5.11 -3.88
N ILE A 4 12.99 4.17 -3.94
CA ILE A 4 13.33 3.44 -5.17
C ILE A 4 12.80 2.01 -5.03
N VAL A 5 11.99 1.60 -6.00
CA VAL A 5 11.46 0.23 -6.08
C VAL A 5 12.00 -0.42 -7.35
N SER A 6 12.77 -1.48 -7.19
CA SER A 6 13.31 -2.27 -8.29
C SER A 6 13.33 -3.76 -7.96
N GLY A 7 13.75 -4.58 -8.92
CA GLY A 7 13.87 -6.02 -8.80
C GLY A 7 14.80 -6.60 -9.86
N ALA A 8 15.23 -7.84 -9.65
CA ALA A 8 16.12 -8.57 -10.55
C ALA A 8 15.69 -10.05 -10.60
N PRO A 9 16.01 -10.78 -11.69
CA PRO A 9 15.59 -12.17 -11.86
C PRO A 9 16.33 -13.15 -10.92
N ASP A 10 17.50 -12.77 -10.42
CA ASP A 10 18.36 -13.61 -9.59
C ASP A 10 19.14 -12.77 -8.57
N ILE A 11 19.72 -13.46 -7.58
CA ILE A 11 20.42 -12.85 -6.45
C ILE A 11 21.70 -12.11 -6.85
N GLU A 12 22.43 -12.61 -7.85
CA GLU A 12 23.69 -12.02 -8.29
C GLU A 12 23.41 -10.68 -8.99
N THR A 13 22.46 -10.69 -9.92
CA THR A 13 21.98 -9.47 -10.58
C THR A 13 21.40 -8.48 -9.58
N ALA A 14 20.66 -8.95 -8.56
CA ALA A 14 20.12 -8.10 -7.50
C ALA A 14 21.21 -7.43 -6.65
N ARG A 15 22.25 -8.18 -6.25
CA ARG A 15 23.40 -7.63 -5.50
C ARG A 15 24.16 -6.59 -6.31
N ARG A 16 24.40 -6.87 -7.60
CA ARG A 16 25.04 -5.91 -8.51
C ARG A 16 24.23 -4.62 -8.59
N LEU A 17 22.92 -4.72 -8.82
CA LEU A 17 22.02 -3.58 -8.88
C LEU A 17 22.03 -2.77 -7.57
N GLN A 18 22.01 -3.43 -6.42
CA GLN A 18 22.10 -2.76 -5.11
C GLN A 18 23.41 -1.96 -4.96
N SER A 19 24.55 -2.53 -5.39
CA SER A 19 25.84 -1.83 -5.37
C SER A 19 25.85 -0.64 -6.31
N GLU A 20 25.44 -0.83 -7.55
CA GLU A 20 25.42 0.22 -8.58
C GLU A 20 24.52 1.41 -8.15
N LEU A 21 23.35 1.13 -7.57
CA LEU A 21 22.46 2.17 -7.04
C LEU A 21 23.09 2.93 -5.87
N ARG A 22 23.77 2.22 -4.95
CA ARG A 22 24.46 2.84 -3.82
C ARG A 22 25.56 3.77 -4.30
N ASP A 23 26.42 3.30 -5.20
CA ASP A 23 27.56 4.06 -5.70
C ASP A 23 27.10 5.28 -6.50
N ALA A 24 26.09 5.11 -7.37
CA ALA A 24 25.53 6.20 -8.16
C ALA A 24 24.95 7.31 -7.27
N LEU A 25 24.13 6.97 -6.27
CA LEU A 25 23.54 7.98 -5.39
C LEU A 25 24.56 8.59 -4.43
N GLN A 26 25.51 7.79 -3.93
CA GLN A 26 26.58 8.28 -3.09
C GLN A 26 27.47 9.28 -3.83
N SER A 27 27.70 9.10 -5.14
CA SER A 27 28.42 10.08 -5.97
C SER A 27 27.74 11.46 -6.02
N CYS A 28 26.42 11.50 -5.79
CA CYS A 28 25.61 12.71 -5.67
C CYS A 28 25.42 13.17 -4.21
N GLY A 29 26.13 12.57 -3.25
CA GLY A 29 26.00 12.86 -1.82
C GLY A 29 24.72 12.32 -1.18
N MET A 30 23.99 11.42 -1.86
CA MET A 30 22.76 10.80 -1.36
C MET A 30 23.06 9.40 -0.83
N VAL A 31 22.85 9.18 0.46
CA VAL A 31 23.04 7.86 1.09
C VAL A 31 21.70 7.12 1.10
N LEU A 32 21.66 5.94 0.49
CA LEU A 32 20.49 5.07 0.55
C LEU A 32 20.41 4.34 1.89
N HIS A 33 19.30 4.53 2.58
CA HIS A 33 18.94 3.82 3.81
C HIS A 33 17.74 2.91 3.55
N LYS A 34 17.55 1.90 4.41
CA LYS A 34 16.41 0.95 4.39
C LYS A 34 16.35 0.14 3.09
N TRP A 35 16.91 -1.07 3.13
CA TRP A 35 16.95 -2.01 2.01
C TRP A 35 16.02 -3.22 2.22
N PRO A 36 14.68 -3.05 2.23
CA PRO A 36 13.78 -4.17 2.37
C PRO A 36 13.85 -5.06 1.11
N SER A 37 13.86 -6.38 1.30
CA SER A 37 14.04 -7.37 0.25
C SER A 37 13.24 -8.63 0.56
N ASN A 38 12.72 -9.28 -0.48
CA ASN A 38 12.11 -10.61 -0.39
C ASN A 38 13.14 -11.74 -0.27
N SER A 39 14.42 -11.46 -0.53
CA SER A 39 15.54 -12.38 -0.32
C SER A 39 16.26 -12.06 1.00
N PRO A 40 16.32 -13.01 1.96
CA PRO A 40 17.08 -12.88 3.20
C PRO A 40 18.58 -12.62 2.96
N GLU A 41 19.12 -13.13 1.86
CA GLU A 41 20.53 -12.95 1.52
C GLU A 41 20.91 -11.49 1.21
N LEU A 42 19.95 -10.69 0.72
CA LEU A 42 20.13 -9.25 0.50
C LEU A 42 19.86 -8.41 1.74
N LEU A 43 19.01 -8.91 2.66
CA LEU A 43 18.75 -8.27 3.94
C LEU A 43 19.99 -8.33 4.84
N ASN A 44 20.67 -9.48 4.87
CA ASN A 44 21.84 -9.69 5.72
C ASN A 44 23.11 -9.01 5.19
N SER A 45 23.17 -8.68 3.90
CA SER A 45 24.33 -7.98 3.31
C SER A 45 24.34 -6.47 3.57
N SER A 46 23.23 -5.88 4.03
CA SER A 46 23.23 -4.51 4.53
C SER A 46 23.78 -4.47 5.95
N SER A 47 25.11 -4.46 6.06
CA SER A 47 25.85 -4.18 7.30
C SER A 47 25.75 -2.69 7.67
N SER A 48 24.54 -2.20 7.93
CA SER A 48 24.34 -0.89 8.55
C SER A 48 24.01 -1.09 10.01
N SER A 49 24.81 -0.45 10.87
CA SER A 49 24.60 -0.25 12.32
C SER A 49 23.33 0.58 12.64
N ASP A 50 22.34 0.58 11.76
CA ASP A 50 20.99 1.10 11.97
C ASP A 50 20.10 -0.06 12.40
N ALA A 51 20.40 -0.62 13.57
CA ALA A 51 19.61 -1.70 14.19
C ALA A 51 18.16 -1.28 14.50
N GLU A 52 17.80 0.00 14.36
CA GLU A 52 16.42 0.48 14.51
C GLU A 52 15.51 0.10 13.33
N HIS A 53 16.06 -0.39 12.23
CA HIS A 53 15.31 -0.86 11.05
C HIS A 53 15.72 -2.27 10.61
N SER A 54 16.27 -3.06 11.54
CA SER A 54 16.55 -4.47 11.29
C SER A 54 15.23 -5.21 11.06
N PHE A 55 14.91 -5.46 9.79
CA PHE A 55 13.78 -6.31 9.42
C PHE A 55 14.14 -7.74 9.80
N SER A 56 13.79 -8.11 11.04
CA SER A 56 13.89 -9.49 11.50
C SER A 56 13.08 -10.38 10.57
N ALA A 57 13.76 -11.38 10.00
CA ALA A 57 13.18 -12.44 9.16
C ALA A 57 12.09 -13.26 9.88
N GLU A 58 11.87 -13.05 11.17
CA GLU A 58 10.94 -13.82 12.01
C GLU A 58 9.63 -13.10 12.28
N SER A 59 9.44 -11.90 11.76
CA SER A 59 8.25 -11.10 12.05
C SER A 59 7.47 -10.77 10.79
N ASP A 60 6.15 -10.93 10.86
CA ASP A 60 5.14 -10.62 9.85
C ASP A 60 5.04 -9.09 9.55
N LEU A 61 6.17 -8.39 9.67
CA LEU A 61 6.32 -6.95 9.54
C LEU A 61 6.22 -6.54 8.08
N SER A 62 5.08 -5.94 7.75
CA SER A 62 4.88 -5.23 6.49
C SER A 62 5.71 -3.94 6.48
N VAL A 63 6.42 -3.68 5.38
CA VAL A 63 7.12 -2.40 5.12
C VAL A 63 6.19 -1.50 4.30
N LYS A 64 6.22 -0.18 4.53
CA LYS A 64 5.55 0.75 3.63
C LYS A 64 6.45 1.05 2.44
N THR A 65 5.91 0.90 1.24
CA THR A 65 6.56 1.21 -0.02
C THR A 65 5.55 1.88 -0.93
N LEU A 66 5.85 3.09 -1.42
CA LEU A 66 4.91 3.88 -2.23
C LEU A 66 3.55 4.12 -1.52
N GLY A 67 3.56 4.20 -0.19
CA GLY A 67 2.35 4.34 0.64
C GLY A 67 1.47 3.08 0.77
N ILE A 68 1.84 1.95 0.16
CA ILE A 68 1.18 0.65 0.31
C ILE A 68 2.00 -0.23 1.26
N SER A 69 1.36 -1.15 1.99
CA SER A 69 2.07 -2.14 2.81
C SER A 69 2.50 -3.34 1.97
N TRP A 70 3.77 -3.71 2.05
CA TRP A 70 4.36 -4.86 1.37
C TRP A 70 4.93 -5.82 2.41
N LYS A 71 4.65 -7.12 2.25
CA LYS A 71 5.29 -8.18 3.03
C LYS A 71 6.45 -8.74 2.20
N PRO A 72 7.72 -8.46 2.57
CA PRO A 72 8.85 -8.84 1.73
C PRO A 72 8.96 -10.36 1.53
N LEU A 73 8.87 -11.14 2.61
CA LEU A 73 9.06 -12.60 2.54
C LEU A 73 8.04 -13.31 1.65
N GLN A 74 6.77 -12.86 1.66
CA GLN A 74 5.70 -13.41 0.83
C GLN A 74 5.61 -12.72 -0.54
N ASP A 75 6.41 -11.68 -0.76
CA ASP A 75 6.41 -10.80 -1.92
C ASP A 75 5.01 -10.34 -2.37
N CYS A 76 4.18 -9.96 -1.40
CA CYS A 76 2.80 -9.53 -1.65
C CYS A 76 2.50 -8.17 -1.01
N PHE A 77 1.71 -7.36 -1.70
CA PHE A 77 1.05 -6.21 -1.12
C PHE A 77 -0.11 -6.66 -0.25
N VAL A 78 -0.24 -6.00 0.89
CA VAL A 78 -1.27 -6.24 1.90
C VAL A 78 -1.92 -4.93 2.30
N PHE A 79 -3.13 -5.02 2.83
CA PHE A 79 -3.89 -3.86 3.29
C PHE A 79 -4.16 -3.97 4.78
N LYS A 80 -4.11 -2.84 5.48
CA LYS A 80 -4.45 -2.73 6.90
C LYS A 80 -5.49 -1.64 7.09
N VAL A 81 -6.55 -1.95 7.82
CA VAL A 81 -7.70 -1.08 8.01
C VAL A 81 -7.92 -0.85 9.50
N SER A 82 -7.55 0.34 9.95
CA SER A 82 -7.81 0.79 11.33
C SER A 82 -8.88 1.88 11.32
N ILE A 83 -10.14 1.46 11.37
CA ILE A 83 -11.30 2.36 11.50
C ILE A 83 -11.89 2.17 12.89
N LEU A 84 -11.98 3.26 13.64
CA LEU A 84 -12.58 3.26 14.96
C LEU A 84 -14.10 3.09 14.82
N SER A 85 -14.63 1.99 15.35
CA SER A 85 -16.07 1.74 15.34
C SER A 85 -16.76 2.72 16.29
N LYS A 86 -17.84 3.34 15.82
CA LYS A 86 -18.61 4.31 16.59
C LYS A 86 -20.06 4.35 16.12
N LEU A 87 -20.91 4.88 16.99
CA LEU A 87 -22.35 4.93 16.76
C LEU A 87 -22.75 5.93 15.69
N LEU A 88 -22.07 7.07 15.62
CA LEU A 88 -22.35 8.18 14.71
C LEU A 88 -21.08 8.57 13.96
N PHE A 89 -21.22 8.86 12.68
CA PHE A 89 -20.17 9.44 11.86
C PHE A 89 -20.65 10.79 11.35
N THR A 90 -19.72 11.73 11.18
CA THR A 90 -19.94 12.94 10.41
C THR A 90 -19.44 12.79 8.99
N LYS A 91 -19.86 13.68 8.09
CA LYS A 91 -19.36 13.72 6.70
C LYS A 91 -17.82 13.86 6.63
N ARG A 92 -17.23 14.69 7.48
CA ARG A 92 -15.77 14.87 7.60
C ARG A 92 -15.07 13.56 7.92
N GLU A 93 -15.66 12.77 8.80
CA GLU A 93 -15.08 11.50 9.24
C GLU A 93 -15.22 10.41 8.17
N VAL A 94 -16.34 10.38 7.42
CA VAL A 94 -16.48 9.54 6.22
C VAL A 94 -15.36 9.83 5.23
N LEU A 95 -15.14 11.11 4.89
CA LEU A 95 -14.06 11.50 3.99
C LEU A 95 -12.68 11.09 4.53
N SER A 96 -12.42 11.29 5.82
CA SER A 96 -11.17 10.88 6.45
C SER A 96 -10.89 9.38 6.30
N VAL A 97 -11.92 8.54 6.46
CA VAL A 97 -11.78 7.09 6.24
C VAL A 97 -11.47 6.78 4.78
N ILE A 98 -12.15 7.42 3.82
CA ILE A 98 -11.92 7.20 2.38
C ILE A 98 -10.49 7.58 2.00
N VAL A 99 -9.98 8.71 2.48
CA VAL A 99 -8.61 9.17 2.19
C VAL A 99 -7.56 8.24 2.80
N LYS A 100 -7.83 7.61 3.95
CA LYS A 100 -6.93 6.64 4.58
C LYS A 100 -6.80 5.34 3.79
N LEU A 101 -7.77 4.97 2.96
CA LEU A 101 -7.72 3.81 2.06
C LEU A 101 -6.88 4.12 0.81
N TYR A 102 -5.69 4.71 1.02
CA TYR A 102 -4.77 5.12 -0.04
C TYR A 102 -4.44 3.94 -0.97
N ASP A 103 -4.67 4.13 -2.26
CA ASP A 103 -4.55 3.07 -3.29
C ASP A 103 -3.99 3.65 -4.60
N PRO A 104 -2.67 3.91 -4.65
CA PRO A 104 -2.03 4.51 -5.82
C PRO A 104 -1.99 3.57 -7.03
N LEU A 105 -2.18 2.25 -6.82
CA LEU A 105 -2.14 1.24 -7.88
C LEU A 105 -3.54 0.77 -8.32
N GLY A 106 -4.61 1.26 -7.69
CA GLY A 106 -5.99 0.96 -8.08
C GLY A 106 -6.50 -0.42 -7.66
N PHE A 107 -5.79 -1.14 -6.79
CA PHE A 107 -6.18 -2.49 -6.35
C PHE A 107 -7.50 -2.52 -5.57
N LEU A 108 -7.81 -1.44 -4.86
CA LEU A 108 -9.04 -1.26 -4.07
C LEU A 108 -10.10 -0.46 -4.84
N GLY A 109 -9.97 -0.29 -6.16
CA GLY A 109 -10.89 0.48 -7.00
C GLY A 109 -12.39 0.22 -6.74
N PRO A 110 -12.87 -1.03 -6.72
CA PRO A 110 -14.27 -1.34 -6.43
C PRO A 110 -14.71 -0.92 -5.02
N VAL A 111 -13.82 -1.09 -4.04
CA VAL A 111 -14.04 -0.76 -2.63
C VAL A 111 -14.14 0.76 -2.44
N LEU A 112 -13.18 1.49 -3.00
CA LEU A 112 -13.15 2.95 -2.99
C LEU A 112 -14.32 3.55 -3.75
N THR A 113 -14.73 2.93 -4.86
CA THR A 113 -15.91 3.35 -5.62
C THR A 113 -17.18 3.30 -4.76
N ARG A 114 -17.43 2.19 -4.05
CA ARG A 114 -18.57 2.08 -3.12
C ARG A 114 -18.55 3.20 -2.07
N ALA A 115 -17.38 3.47 -1.50
CA ALA A 115 -17.22 4.52 -0.49
C ALA A 115 -17.45 5.93 -1.07
N LYS A 116 -16.93 6.20 -2.26
CA LYS A 116 -17.09 7.47 -2.98
C LYS A 116 -18.55 7.73 -3.39
N VAL A 117 -19.30 6.70 -3.76
CA VAL A 117 -20.75 6.81 -4.04
C VAL A 117 -21.52 7.22 -2.77
N LEU A 118 -21.19 6.65 -1.61
CA LEU A 118 -21.79 7.08 -0.34
C LEU A 118 -21.43 8.53 -0.02
N LEU A 119 -20.17 8.92 -0.19
CA LEU A 119 -19.73 10.30 -0.02
C LEU A 119 -20.47 11.25 -0.97
N GLN A 120 -20.65 10.88 -2.24
CA GLN A 120 -21.39 11.66 -3.24
C GLN A 120 -22.84 11.90 -2.81
N ARG A 121 -23.53 10.89 -2.25
CA ARG A 121 -24.89 11.04 -1.74
C ARG A 121 -24.97 12.06 -0.59
N LEU A 122 -23.96 12.10 0.28
CA LEU A 122 -23.87 13.12 1.34
C LEU A 122 -23.69 14.53 0.79
N TRP A 123 -22.93 14.68 -0.31
CA TRP A 123 -22.82 15.96 -1.02
C TRP A 123 -24.14 16.39 -1.65
N GLN A 124 -24.87 15.46 -2.28
CA GLN A 124 -26.17 15.75 -2.89
C GLN A 124 -27.22 16.20 -1.86
N GLN A 125 -27.14 15.68 -0.63
CA GLN A 125 -27.99 16.10 0.49
C GLN A 125 -27.53 17.40 1.15
N LYS A 126 -26.45 18.03 0.67
CA LYS A 126 -25.91 19.30 1.17
C LYS A 126 -25.55 19.30 2.67
N LEU A 127 -25.11 18.15 3.20
CA LEU A 127 -24.60 18.09 4.57
C LEU A 127 -23.32 18.91 4.72
N ASP A 128 -23.19 19.62 5.83
CA ASP A 128 -21.94 20.24 6.25
C ASP A 128 -20.95 19.21 6.80
N TRP A 129 -19.71 19.64 7.02
CA TRP A 129 -18.61 18.76 7.40
C TRP A 129 -18.86 17.99 8.69
N ASP A 130 -19.43 18.66 9.69
CA ASP A 130 -19.62 18.09 11.03
C ASP A 130 -21.04 17.59 11.28
N ASP A 131 -21.88 17.59 10.24
CA ASP A 131 -23.21 17.00 10.29
C ASP A 131 -23.14 15.48 10.38
N VAL A 132 -24.00 14.93 11.24
CA VAL A 132 -24.17 13.49 11.42
C VAL A 132 -24.85 12.89 10.19
N LEU A 133 -24.44 11.68 9.82
CA LEU A 133 -25.05 10.95 8.71
C LEU A 133 -26.56 10.71 8.94
N PRO A 134 -27.43 10.91 7.94
CA PRO A 134 -28.82 10.50 8.02
C PRO A 134 -28.94 8.98 8.14
N ASP A 135 -29.97 8.51 8.84
CA ASP A 135 -30.13 7.11 9.28
C ASP A 135 -29.88 6.08 8.17
N GLN A 136 -30.43 6.31 6.98
CA GLN A 136 -30.28 5.41 5.84
C GLN A 136 -28.82 5.28 5.40
N ILE A 137 -28.11 6.40 5.22
CA ILE A 137 -26.69 6.41 4.83
C ILE A 137 -25.82 5.93 5.99
N ALA A 138 -26.17 6.26 7.22
CA ALA A 138 -25.47 5.80 8.42
C ALA A 138 -25.46 4.28 8.52
N LYS A 139 -26.58 3.62 8.19
CA LYS A 139 -26.69 2.15 8.16
C LYS A 139 -25.77 1.54 7.08
N GLU A 140 -25.84 2.06 5.86
CA GLU A 140 -24.99 1.62 4.75
C GLU A 140 -23.50 1.84 5.04
N TRP A 141 -23.15 2.98 5.66
CA TRP A 141 -21.80 3.31 6.05
C TRP A 141 -21.27 2.39 7.15
N LYS A 142 -22.10 2.07 8.17
CA LYS A 142 -21.74 1.08 9.20
C LYS A 142 -21.44 -0.28 8.58
N GLU A 143 -22.28 -0.75 7.66
CA GLU A 143 -22.04 -1.99 6.93
C GLU A 143 -20.73 -1.95 6.12
N PHE A 144 -20.46 -0.83 5.43
CA PHE A 144 -19.19 -0.61 4.74
C PHE A 144 -17.99 -0.72 5.71
N VAL A 145 -18.03 -0.02 6.85
CA VAL A 145 -16.95 -0.04 7.86
C VAL A 145 -16.77 -1.42 8.50
N THR A 146 -17.82 -2.22 8.61
CA THR A 146 -17.70 -3.60 9.10
C THR A 146 -17.06 -4.51 8.04
N THR A 147 -17.51 -4.40 6.79
CA THR A 147 -17.08 -5.29 5.69
C THR A 147 -15.72 -4.93 5.11
N ILE A 148 -15.30 -3.67 5.17
CA ILE A 148 -14.00 -3.21 4.67
C ILE A 148 -12.82 -3.91 5.37
N LYS A 149 -12.99 -4.40 6.60
CA LYS A 149 -11.95 -5.20 7.28
C LYS A 149 -11.57 -6.46 6.51
N SER A 150 -12.47 -7.00 5.70
CA SER A 150 -12.18 -8.16 4.85
C SER A 150 -11.09 -7.89 3.82
N ILE A 151 -10.74 -6.63 3.50
CA ILE A 151 -9.63 -6.38 2.59
C ILE A 151 -8.27 -6.76 3.19
N GLU A 152 -8.16 -6.91 4.51
CA GLU A 152 -6.93 -7.35 5.17
C GLU A 152 -6.57 -8.80 4.83
N THR A 153 -7.52 -9.59 4.31
CA THR A 153 -7.26 -10.95 3.82
C THR A 153 -6.79 -10.98 2.37
N VAL A 154 -6.86 -9.85 1.66
CA VAL A 154 -6.43 -9.73 0.27
C VAL A 154 -4.91 -9.59 0.24
N ASN A 155 -4.26 -10.50 -0.49
CA ASN A 155 -2.84 -10.44 -0.79
C ASN A 155 -2.67 -10.32 -2.31
N ILE A 156 -1.96 -9.29 -2.76
CA ILE A 156 -1.68 -9.06 -4.18
C ILE A 156 -0.20 -9.35 -4.44
N ASN A 157 0.10 -10.34 -5.27
CA ASN A 157 1.49 -10.64 -5.63
C ASN A 157 2.13 -9.43 -6.32
N LYS A 158 3.32 -9.04 -5.85
CA LYS A 158 4.07 -7.92 -6.45
C LYS A 158 4.57 -8.29 -7.85
N PHE A 159 5.04 -9.52 -8.01
CA PHE A 159 5.46 -10.06 -9.30
C PHE A 159 4.28 -10.79 -9.97
N ILE A 160 3.90 -10.32 -11.16
CA ILE A 160 2.72 -10.83 -11.90
C ILE A 160 3.08 -11.66 -13.13
N LEU A 161 4.35 -11.70 -13.52
CA LEU A 161 4.79 -12.46 -14.67
C LEU A 161 4.98 -13.92 -14.25
N THR A 162 4.25 -14.85 -14.88
CA THR A 162 4.37 -16.29 -14.59
C THR A 162 4.65 -17.06 -15.87
N GLY A 163 5.60 -17.99 -15.83
CA GLY A 163 5.91 -18.90 -16.95
C GLY A 163 6.49 -18.22 -18.20
N THR A 164 6.28 -18.84 -19.36
CA THR A 164 6.66 -18.29 -20.68
C THR A 164 5.50 -17.48 -21.25
N TRP A 165 5.69 -16.17 -21.37
CA TRP A 165 4.72 -15.27 -22.01
C TRP A 165 4.97 -15.15 -23.51
N LEU A 166 3.92 -15.31 -24.31
CA LEU A 166 3.94 -15.06 -25.76
C LEU A 166 3.95 -13.55 -26.08
N ARG A 167 3.27 -12.74 -25.25
CA ARG A 167 3.16 -11.30 -25.42
C ARG A 167 2.80 -10.62 -24.10
N VAL A 168 3.50 -9.54 -23.77
CA VAL A 168 3.16 -8.64 -22.68
C VAL A 168 2.70 -7.32 -23.29
N VAL A 169 1.58 -6.78 -22.81
CA VAL A 169 1.05 -5.49 -23.26
C VAL A 169 0.80 -4.63 -22.02
N LEU A 170 1.42 -3.46 -21.98
CA LEU A 170 1.10 -2.43 -21.00
C LEU A 170 0.01 -1.52 -21.59
N GLN A 171 -1.16 -1.50 -20.95
CA GLN A 171 -2.24 -0.58 -21.31
C GLN A 171 -2.27 0.55 -20.29
N GLY A 172 -1.92 1.75 -20.73
CA GLY A 172 -2.06 2.97 -19.96
C GLY A 172 -3.41 3.62 -20.24
N PHE A 173 -4.12 3.99 -19.18
CA PHE A 173 -5.29 4.85 -19.26
C PHE A 173 -4.89 6.21 -18.67
N ALA A 174 -5.33 7.29 -19.31
CA ALA A 174 -5.12 8.66 -18.84
C ALA A 174 -6.45 9.41 -18.95
N ASP A 175 -6.70 10.27 -17.96
CA ASP A 175 -7.89 11.12 -17.88
C ASP A 175 -7.67 12.44 -18.64
#